data_AF-A0A3M1LEA3-F1
#
_entry.id   AF-A0A3M1LEA3-F1
#
_cell.length_a   1.000
_cell.length_b   1.000
_cell.length_c   1.000
_cell.angle_alpha   90.00
_cell.angle_beta   90.00
_cell.angle_gamma   90.00
#
_symmetry.space_group_name_H-M   'P 1'
#
loop_
_entity.id
_entity.type
_entity.pdbx_description
1 polymer ?
#
loop_
_entity_poly.entity_id
_entity_poly.type
_entity_poly.pdbx_seq_one_letter_code
_entity_poly.pdbx_strand_id
1 'polypeptide(L)' 'MHQLDATLRRAVEQQLGTALQGVGFVGGGDINQARLLETGGGRFFLKFNTGARSADMFEK' A
#
# COMPACT_ATOMS: atom_id res chain seq x y z
N MET A 1 1.70 11.99 7.31
CA MET A 1 1.06 11.47 6.08
C MET A 1 1.79 10.20 5.69
N HIS A 2 1.11 9.05 5.60
CA HIS A 2 1.74 7.81 5.14
C HIS A 2 1.77 7.83 3.62
N GLN A 3 2.96 7.78 3.04
CA GLN A 3 3.12 7.74 1.58
C GLN A 3 3.33 6.30 1.11
N LEU A 4 2.76 5.97 -0.04
CA LEU A 4 3.15 4.77 -0.80
C LEU A 4 4.45 5.09 -1.53
N ASP A 5 5.27 4.05 -1.74
CA ASP A 5 6.34 4.12 -2.73
C ASP A 5 5.81 4.60 -4.09
N ALA A 6 6.63 5.37 -4.82
CA ALA A 6 6.20 5.99 -6.07
C ALA A 6 5.83 4.97 -7.16
N THR A 7 6.54 3.84 -7.22
CA THR A 7 6.26 2.76 -8.17
C THR A 7 4.95 2.08 -7.82
N LEU A 8 4.75 1.75 -6.54
CA LEU A 8 3.50 1.16 -6.06
C LEU A 8 2.31 2.10 -6.27
N ARG A 9 2.48 3.40 -5.99
CA ARG A 9 1.44 4.42 -6.22
C ARG A 9 1.01 4.45 -7.68
N ARG A 10 1.97 4.51 -8.61
CA ARG A 10 1.67 4.52 -10.06
C ARG A 10 0.95 3.25 -10.51
N ALA A 11 1.40 2.09 -10.04
CA ALA A 11 0.75 0.81 -10.37
C ALA A 11 -0.70 0.76 -9.89
N VAL A 12 -0.95 1.23 -8.66
CA VAL A 12 -2.30 1.32 -8.09
C VAL A 12 -3.19 2.29 -8.87
N GLU A 13 -2.70 3.50 -9.17
CA GLU A 13 -3.47 4.48 -9.95
C GLU A 13 -3.80 3.97 -11.35
N GLN A 14 -2.87 3.28 -12.01
CA GLN A 14 -3.09 2.65 -13.31
C GLN A 14 -4.14 1.54 -13.23
N GLN A 15 -4.08 0.69 -12.20
CA GLN A 15 -5.04 -0.41 -12.03
C GLN A 15 -6.44 0.08 -11.68
N LEU A 16 -6.55 1.14 -10.86
CA LEU A 16 -7.84 1.73 -10.48
C LEU A 16 -8.39 2.68 -11.55
N GLY A 17 -7.57 3.10 -12.52
CA GLY A 17 -7.95 4.07 -13.55
C GLY A 17 -8.25 5.47 -12.99
N THR A 18 -7.74 5.80 -11.80
CA THR A 18 -8.02 7.06 -11.12
C THR A 18 -6.87 7.44 -10.19
N ALA A 19 -6.69 8.74 -9.94
CA ALA A 19 -5.64 9.24 -9.08
C ALA A 19 -5.96 9.00 -7.59
N LEU A 20 -4.93 8.69 -6.79
CA LEU A 20 -5.05 8.63 -5.34
C LEU A 20 -5.10 10.04 -4.76
N GLN A 21 -6.18 10.34 -4.05
CA GLN A 21 -6.38 11.60 -3.33
C GLN A 21 -5.85 11.50 -1.90
N GLY A 22 -5.89 10.30 -1.30
CA GLY A 22 -5.46 10.07 0.08
C GLY A 22 -4.92 8.66 0.31
N VAL A 23 -4.00 8.54 1.27
CA VAL A 23 -3.45 7.27 1.75
C VAL A 23 -3.43 7.29 3.27
N GLY A 24 -4.21 6.38 3.88
CA GLY A 24 -4.32 6.19 5.31
C GLY A 24 -3.68 4.89 5.78
N PHE A 25 -3.09 4.89 6.98
CA PHE A 25 -2.65 3.66 7.63
C PHE A 25 -3.83 2.96 8.29
N VAL A 26 -3.98 1.65 8.05
CA VAL A 26 -5.04 0.83 8.66
C VAL A 26 -4.49 -0.40 9.39
N GLY A 27 -3.16 -0.54 9.45
CA GLY A 27 -2.50 -1.66 10.12
C GLY A 27 -1.57 -2.43 9.21
N GLY A 28 -1.35 -3.68 9.59
CA GLY A 28 -0.35 -4.56 8.99
C GLY A 28 0.60 -5.11 10.05
N GLY A 29 1.30 -6.17 9.68
CA GLY A 29 2.35 -6.80 10.48
C GLY A 29 3.60 -7.03 9.65
N ASP A 30 4.47 -7.89 10.14
CA ASP A 30 5.81 -8.10 9.58
C ASP A 30 5.78 -8.58 8.11
N ILE A 31 4.75 -9.33 7.73
CA ILE A 31 4.60 -9.87 6.36
C ILE A 31 3.90 -8.88 5.45
N ASN A 32 2.86 -8.20 5.91
CA ASN A 32 2.02 -7.36 5.04
C ASN A 32 1.67 -6.06 5.72
N GLN A 33 1.79 -4.98 4.95
CA GLN A 33 1.26 -3.69 5.31
C GLN A 33 -0.12 -3.48 4.69
N ALA A 34 -0.96 -2.72 5.39
CA ALA A 34 -2.28 -2.36 4.92
C ALA A 34 -2.46 -0.84 4.86
N ARG A 35 -3.15 -0.36 3.82
CA ARG A 35 -3.52 1.06 3.64
C ARG A 35 -4.97 1.20 3.21
N LEU A 36 -5.60 2.28 3.65
CA LEU A 36 -6.82 2.81 3.07
C LEU A 36 -6.43 3.76 1.93
N LEU A 37 -6.99 3.56 0.75
CA LEU A 37 -6.81 4.44 -0.40
C LEU A 37 -8.11 5.22 -0.63
N GLU A 38 -7.99 6.53 -0.79
CA GLU A 38 -9.11 7.39 -1.18
C GLU A 38 -8.89 7.88 -2.60
N THR A 39 -9.90 7.73 -3.46
CA THR A 39 -9.89 8.15 -4.86
C THR A 39 -11.18 8.87 -5.20
N GLY A 40 -11.23 9.49 -6.37
CA GLY A 40 -12.49 10.08 -6.88
C GLY A 40 -13.60 9.04 -7.11
N GLY A 41 -13.27 7.76 -7.18
CA GLY A 41 -14.21 6.65 -7.35
C GLY A 41 -14.61 5.94 -6.03
N GLY A 42 -14.07 6.37 -4.89
CA GLY A 42 -14.39 5.81 -3.58
C GLY A 42 -13.17 5.35 -2.78
N ARG A 43 -13.39 4.41 -1.86
CA ARG A 43 -12.40 3.94 -0.90
C ARG A 43 -12.02 2.49 -1.17
N PHE A 44 -10.71 2.21 -1.13
CA PHE A 44 -10.18 0.87 -1.39
C PHE A 44 -9.24 0.42 -0.27
N PHE A 45 -9.21 -0.88 0.00
CA PHE A 45 -8.25 -1.49 0.91
C PHE A 45 -7.07 -2.06 0.12
N LEU A 46 -5.85 -1.62 0.47
CA LEU A 46 -4.62 -2.11 -0.13
C LEU A 46 -3.87 -2.97 0.87
N LYS A 47 -3.54 -4.21 0.47
CA LYS A 47 -2.61 -5.09 1.17
C LYS A 47 -1.38 -5.28 0.28
N PHE A 48 -0.19 -5.03 0.82
CA PHE A 48 1.05 -5.15 0.06
C PHE A 48 2.21 -5.57 0.96
N ASN A 49 3.24 -6.16 0.35
CA ASN A 49 4.51 -6.49 0.96
C ASN A 49 5.62 -5.89 0.08
N THR A 50 6.60 -5.22 0.69
CA THR A 50 7.70 -4.56 -0.02
C THR A 50 8.98 -5.40 -0.10
N GLY A 51 8.92 -6.70 0.24
CA GLY A 51 9.93 -7.68 -0.17
C GLY A 51 11.37 -7.30 0.17
N ALA A 52 11.65 -7.10 1.45
CA ALA A 52 12.98 -7.18 2.05
C ALA A 52 12.82 -7.60 3.52
N ARG A 53 11.95 -6.91 4.26
CA ARG A 53 11.64 -7.21 5.68
C ARG A 53 10.99 -8.57 5.95
N SER A 54 10.37 -9.19 4.95
CA SER A 54 9.78 -10.52 5.16
C SER A 54 10.81 -11.65 5.13
N ALA A 55 12.00 -11.42 4.55
CA ALA A 55 13.11 -12.36 4.64
C ALA A 55 13.74 -12.33 6.05
N ASP A 56 13.83 -11.14 6.67
CA ASP A 56 14.32 -10.94 8.05
C ASP A 56 13.54 -11.74 9.11
N MET A 57 12.30 -12.17 8.83
CA MET A 57 11.55 -13.07 9.72
C MET A 57 12.13 -14.49 9.79
N PHE A 58 12.92 -14.88 8.79
CA PHE A 58 13.52 -16.20 8.66
C PHE A 58 15.03 -16.21 8.97
N GLU A 59 15.66 -15.04 9.09
CA GLU A 59 17.05 -14.90 9.54
C GLU A 59 17.07 -14.71 11.08
N LYS A 60 17.34 -15.80 11.81
CA LYS A 60 17.66 -15.79 13.25
C LYS A 60 19.08 -16.26 13.47
#